data_AF-A0A7J7K6G5-F1
#
_entry.id   AF-A0A7J7K6G5-F1
#
_cell.length_a   1.000
_cell.length_b   1.000
_cell.length_c   1.000
_cell.angle_alpha   90.00
_cell.angle_beta   90.00
_cell.angle_gamma   90.00
#
_symmetry.space_group_name_H-M   'P 1'
#
loop_
_entity.id
_entity.type
_entity.pdbx_description
1 polymer ?
#
loop_
_entity_poly.entity_id
_entity_poly.type
_entity_poly.pdbx_seq_one_letter_code
_entity_poly.pdbx_strand_id
1 'polypeptide(L)'
;MRYNNYLTLVCRASRLPMISTSFARSLSSAMSKALTKSNRTALVLGLYKDADGEAKYTKSTAKYLEKHPELASQLPHIIGSKFEKGAVRIVYDQKDYDVVCLTNIGKDSAEKYSELEEVYTNREDIRSSISKSIRALAEQSVSHVAVDSCGDPQASAEGAVLSNYAFDEFKTVKKDKVEITPYEIADNALTQWDCGVTVAEAQNFSRWLVVDNSASLPT
;
A
#
# COMPACT_ATOMS: atom_id res chain seq x y z
N MET A 1 -45.77 35.17 -49.61
CA MET A 1 -45.24 35.56 -50.94
C MET A 1 -43.93 36.31 -50.78
N ARG A 2 -42.79 35.68 -51.07
CA ARG A 2 -41.70 36.16 -51.95
C ARG A 2 -40.61 35.08 -51.99
N TYR A 3 -40.12 34.88 -53.20
CA TYR A 3 -39.36 33.74 -53.72
C TYR A 3 -37.84 33.86 -53.51
N ASN A 4 -37.18 32.69 -53.59
CA ASN A 4 -35.86 32.42 -54.20
C ASN A 4 -34.58 32.95 -53.52
N ASN A 5 -33.64 32.06 -53.18
CA ASN A 5 -32.68 31.54 -54.16
C ASN A 5 -31.73 30.47 -53.60
N TYR A 6 -31.32 29.62 -54.53
CA TYR A 6 -30.40 28.49 -54.46
C TYR A 6 -29.00 28.83 -53.94
N LEU A 7 -28.40 27.94 -53.16
CA LEU A 7 -26.99 27.52 -53.34
C LEU A 7 -26.72 26.20 -52.61
N THR A 8 -26.71 25.11 -53.36
CA THR A 8 -26.18 23.81 -52.94
C THR A 8 -24.66 23.89 -52.88
N LEU A 9 -24.07 23.91 -51.69
CA LEU A 9 -22.63 23.78 -51.51
C LEU A 9 -22.27 22.28 -51.47
N VAL A 10 -21.70 21.79 -52.57
CA VAL A 10 -21.07 20.46 -52.63
C VAL A 10 -19.77 20.52 -51.83
N CYS A 11 -19.78 20.03 -50.59
CA CYS A 11 -18.55 19.76 -49.85
C CYS A 11 -17.83 18.56 -50.47
N ARG A 12 -16.81 18.83 -51.28
CA ARG A 12 -15.78 17.84 -51.62
C ARG A 12 -15.07 17.43 -50.33
N ALA A 13 -15.37 16.24 -49.82
CA ALA A 13 -14.56 15.59 -48.80
C ALA A 13 -13.20 15.22 -49.41
N SER A 14 -12.18 16.03 -49.16
CA SER A 14 -10.79 15.61 -49.34
C SER A 14 -10.51 14.48 -48.35
N ARG A 15 -10.14 13.32 -48.89
CA ARG A 15 -9.65 12.18 -48.10
C ARG A 15 -8.37 12.61 -47.38
N LEU A 16 -8.48 12.92 -46.09
CA LEU A 16 -7.33 12.91 -45.19
C LEU A 16 -6.96 11.46 -44.89
N PRO A 17 -5.67 11.10 -44.87
CA PRO A 17 -5.26 9.75 -44.54
C PRO A 17 -5.70 9.42 -43.12
N MET A 18 -6.34 8.26 -42.97
CA MET A 18 -6.74 7.69 -41.70
C MET A 18 -5.48 7.27 -40.95
N ILE A 19 -4.87 8.19 -40.20
CA ILE A 19 -3.78 7.88 -39.29
C ILE A 19 -4.41 7.08 -38.14
N SER A 20 -3.92 5.86 -37.95
CA SER A 20 -4.38 4.90 -36.94
C SER A 20 -4.56 5.56 -35.57
N THR A 21 -5.80 5.58 -35.09
CA THR A 21 -6.19 6.12 -33.77
C THR A 21 -5.71 5.26 -32.59
N SER A 22 -4.84 4.28 -32.80
CA SER A 22 -4.39 3.37 -31.74
C SER A 22 -3.28 3.95 -30.85
N PHE A 23 -2.58 5.01 -31.27
CA PHE A 23 -1.43 5.52 -30.52
C PHE A 23 -1.75 6.68 -29.56
N ALA A 24 -2.86 7.39 -29.75
CA ALA A 24 -3.20 8.58 -28.96
C ALA A 24 -3.88 8.29 -27.61
N ARG A 25 -4.25 7.04 -27.30
CA ARG A 25 -4.87 6.68 -26.01
C ARG A 25 -3.86 6.32 -24.92
N SER A 26 -2.62 6.00 -25.27
CA SER A 26 -1.59 5.56 -24.31
C SER A 26 -0.96 6.73 -23.52
N LEU A 27 -0.84 7.91 -24.15
CA LEU A 27 -0.17 9.06 -23.54
C LEU A 27 -1.03 9.82 -22.51
N SER A 28 -2.37 9.77 -22.62
CA SER A 28 -3.28 10.47 -21.70
C SER A 28 -3.28 9.87 -20.27
N SER A 29 -3.19 8.53 -20.16
CA SER A 29 -3.17 7.83 -18.87
C SER A 29 -1.88 8.08 -18.09
N ALA A 30 -0.72 8.04 -18.76
CA ALA A 30 0.57 8.31 -18.14
C ALA A 30 0.70 9.77 -17.68
N MET A 31 0.17 10.71 -18.46
CA MET A 31 0.22 12.14 -18.14
C MET A 31 -0.75 12.53 -17.00
N SER A 32 -1.87 11.80 -16.86
CA SER A 32 -2.81 11.99 -15.74
C SER A 32 -2.28 11.47 -14.40
N LYS A 33 -1.50 10.37 -14.42
CA LYS A 33 -0.80 9.87 -13.22
C LYS A 33 0.30 10.82 -12.74
N ALA A 34 0.96 11.52 -13.65
CA ALA A 34 2.05 12.44 -13.32
C ALA A 34 1.56 13.78 -12.71
N LEU A 35 0.28 14.13 -12.85
CA LEU A 35 -0.22 15.48 -12.53
C LEU A 35 -1.05 15.58 -11.24
N THR A 36 -1.35 14.47 -10.57
CA THR A 36 -2.00 14.53 -9.25
C THR A 36 -1.32 13.55 -8.30
N LYS A 37 -0.31 14.01 -7.56
CA LYS A 37 0.07 13.35 -6.31
C LYS A 37 -1.17 13.42 -5.43
N SER A 38 -1.98 12.36 -5.42
CA SER A 38 -3.14 12.31 -4.54
C SER A 38 -2.62 12.32 -3.11
N ASN A 39 -3.00 13.34 -2.34
CA ASN A 39 -2.75 13.42 -0.89
C ASN A 39 -3.63 12.42 -0.13
N ARG A 40 -3.78 11.20 -0.67
CA ARG A 40 -4.58 10.15 -0.06
C ARG A 40 -3.84 9.59 1.13
N THR A 41 -4.56 9.50 2.22
CA THR A 41 -4.10 8.92 3.47
C THR A 41 -4.62 7.49 3.57
N ALA A 42 -3.82 6.62 4.16
CA ALA A 42 -4.23 5.25 4.40
C ALA A 42 -3.88 4.78 5.80
N LEU A 43 -4.61 3.78 6.26
CA LEU A 43 -4.43 3.14 7.57
C LEU A 43 -4.31 1.64 7.39
N VAL A 44 -3.29 1.03 8.01
CA VAL A 44 -3.14 -0.42 8.08
C VAL A 44 -3.58 -0.89 9.47
N LEU A 45 -4.54 -1.80 9.52
CA LEU A 45 -5.11 -2.39 10.73
C LEU A 45 -4.83 -3.89 10.80
N GLY A 46 -4.25 -4.32 11.92
CA GLY A 46 -3.92 -5.72 12.17
C GLY A 46 -5.10 -6.53 12.71
N LEU A 47 -5.24 -7.75 12.20
CA LEU A 47 -6.19 -8.76 12.64
C LEU A 47 -5.46 -10.08 12.85
N TYR A 48 -5.81 -10.81 13.90
CA TYR A 48 -5.39 -12.19 14.10
C TYR A 48 -6.54 -13.12 13.75
N LYS A 49 -6.34 -13.99 12.76
CA LYS A 49 -7.31 -15.01 12.40
C LYS A 49 -6.58 -16.32 12.11
N ASP A 50 -6.95 -17.34 12.88
CA ASP A 50 -6.60 -18.73 12.62
C ASP A 50 -7.47 -19.30 11.49
N ALA A 51 -7.00 -20.38 10.84
CA ALA A 51 -7.68 -21.00 9.69
C ALA A 51 -9.18 -21.27 9.92
N ASP A 52 -9.55 -21.68 11.13
CA ASP A 52 -10.93 -22.00 11.53
C ASP A 52 -11.46 -21.10 12.67
N GLY A 53 -10.69 -20.09 13.08
CA GLY A 53 -10.97 -19.28 14.26
C GLY A 53 -11.76 -18.00 13.97
N GLU A 54 -12.40 -17.47 15.01
CA GLU A 54 -12.94 -16.11 14.99
C GLU A 54 -11.80 -15.09 14.88
N ALA A 55 -12.05 -13.99 14.16
CA ALA A 55 -11.09 -12.92 14.01
C ALA A 55 -10.96 -12.15 15.34
N LYS A 56 -9.73 -12.12 15.88
CA LYS A 56 -9.36 -11.26 17.01
C LYS A 56 -8.72 -9.99 16.50
N TYR A 57 -9.08 -8.87 17.09
CA TYR A 57 -8.55 -7.56 16.71
C TYR A 57 -7.35 -7.20 17.58
N THR A 58 -6.38 -6.49 17.01
CA THR A 58 -5.37 -5.78 17.81
C THR A 58 -6.05 -4.69 18.64
N LYS A 59 -5.36 -4.19 19.68
CA LYS A 59 -5.90 -3.13 20.54
C LYS A 59 -6.25 -1.86 19.73
N SER A 60 -5.41 -1.48 18.78
CA SER A 60 -5.61 -0.30 17.93
C SER A 60 -6.78 -0.52 16.97
N THR A 61 -6.89 -1.70 16.36
CA THR A 61 -8.01 -2.06 15.49
C THR A 61 -9.33 -2.06 16.25
N ALA A 62 -9.39 -2.63 17.46
CA ALA A 62 -10.60 -2.62 18.27
C ALA A 62 -11.08 -1.19 18.55
N LYS A 63 -10.18 -0.30 18.97
CA LYS A 63 -10.49 1.13 19.21
C LYS A 63 -10.98 1.84 17.95
N TYR A 64 -10.37 1.56 16.80
CA TYR A 64 -10.81 2.13 15.52
C TYR A 64 -12.23 1.66 15.17
N LEU A 65 -12.53 0.37 15.35
CA LEU A 65 -13.84 -0.19 15.07
C LEU A 65 -14.94 0.32 16.03
N GLU A 66 -14.60 0.62 17.28
CA GLU A 66 -15.52 1.28 18.22
C GLU A 66 -15.93 2.68 17.73
N LYS A 67 -15.02 3.43 17.10
CA LYS A 67 -15.30 4.73 16.49
C LYS A 67 -16.08 4.62 15.17
N HIS A 68 -15.95 3.49 14.46
CA HIS A 68 -16.53 3.24 13.14
C HIS A 68 -17.41 1.97 13.12
N PRO A 69 -18.60 1.99 13.76
CA PRO A 69 -19.48 0.83 13.83
C PRO A 69 -19.97 0.34 12.45
N GLU A 70 -20.01 1.22 11.44
CA GLU A 70 -20.31 0.87 10.06
C GLU A 70 -19.33 -0.16 9.49
N LEU A 71 -18.02 0.04 9.72
CA LEU A 71 -16.98 -0.85 9.27
C LEU A 71 -17.00 -2.16 10.07
N ALA A 72 -17.25 -2.06 11.39
CA ALA A 72 -17.41 -3.22 12.27
C ALA A 72 -18.51 -4.18 11.78
N SER A 73 -19.65 -3.64 11.32
CA SER A 73 -20.76 -4.45 10.81
C SER A 73 -20.45 -5.16 9.47
N GLN A 74 -19.59 -4.56 8.65
CA GLN A 74 -19.25 -5.06 7.30
C GLN A 74 -18.04 -6.00 7.32
N LEU A 75 -17.22 -5.95 8.37
CA LEU A 75 -15.98 -6.71 8.52
C LEU A 75 -16.12 -8.21 8.24
N PRO A 76 -17.12 -8.94 8.76
CA PRO A 76 -17.30 -10.36 8.47
C PRO A 76 -17.47 -10.64 6.97
N HIS A 77 -18.17 -9.74 6.26
CA HIS A 77 -18.36 -9.84 4.81
C HIS A 77 -17.09 -9.52 4.02
N ILE A 78 -16.34 -8.48 4.44
CA ILE A 78 -15.09 -8.05 3.79
C ILE A 78 -13.99 -9.10 3.94
N ILE A 79 -13.83 -9.65 5.14
CA ILE A 79 -12.86 -10.71 5.44
C ILE A 79 -13.24 -11.97 4.64
N GLY A 80 -14.51 -12.36 4.71
CA GLY A 80 -15.01 -13.57 4.07
C GLY A 80 -14.34 -14.85 4.59
N SER A 81 -14.53 -15.96 3.87
CA SER A 81 -13.96 -17.26 4.24
C SER A 81 -12.46 -17.38 3.88
N LYS A 82 -11.99 -16.71 2.83
CA LYS A 82 -10.60 -16.79 2.33
C LYS A 82 -9.72 -15.67 2.87
N PHE A 83 -9.51 -15.64 4.18
CA PHE A 83 -8.63 -14.65 4.83
C PHE A 83 -7.51 -15.36 5.56
N GLU A 84 -6.58 -15.92 4.78
CA GLU A 84 -5.41 -16.65 5.27
C GLU A 84 -4.33 -15.71 5.81
N LYS A 85 -3.31 -16.27 6.44
CA LYS A 85 -2.16 -15.52 6.98
C LYS A 85 -1.48 -14.66 5.91
N GLY A 86 -1.28 -13.38 6.21
CA GLY A 86 -0.76 -12.36 5.30
C GLY A 86 -1.73 -11.93 4.21
N ALA A 87 -3.00 -12.35 4.24
CA ALA A 87 -4.03 -11.83 3.35
C ALA A 87 -4.32 -10.36 3.69
N VAL A 88 -4.57 -9.59 2.65
CA VAL A 88 -4.86 -8.16 2.73
C VAL A 88 -6.23 -7.89 2.11
N ARG A 89 -7.00 -6.98 2.71
CA ARG A 89 -8.26 -6.46 2.17
C ARG A 89 -8.23 -4.94 2.25
N ILE A 90 -8.58 -4.28 1.15
CA ILE A 90 -8.62 -2.82 1.07
C ILE A 90 -10.09 -2.38 1.08
N VAL A 91 -10.38 -1.41 1.92
CA VAL A 91 -11.68 -0.77 2.09
C VAL A 91 -11.50 0.72 1.80
N TYR A 92 -12.41 1.29 1.01
CA TYR A 92 -12.34 2.69 0.59
C TYR A 92 -13.38 3.54 1.35
N ASP A 93 -13.28 4.86 1.16
CA ASP A 93 -14.27 5.87 1.58
C ASP A 93 -14.61 5.81 3.07
N GLN A 94 -13.56 5.72 3.91
CA GLN A 94 -13.70 5.86 5.36
C GLN A 94 -13.52 7.33 5.78
N LYS A 95 -14.07 7.71 6.93
CA LYS A 95 -14.11 9.12 7.36
C LYS A 95 -12.74 9.69 7.68
N ASP A 96 -11.89 8.91 8.34
CA ASP A 96 -10.62 9.38 8.90
C ASP A 96 -9.44 9.13 7.94
N TYR A 97 -9.57 8.16 7.05
CA TYR A 97 -8.57 7.76 6.06
C TYR A 97 -9.25 7.43 4.74
N ASP A 98 -8.68 7.86 3.62
CA ASP A 98 -9.24 7.57 2.29
C ASP A 98 -9.26 6.05 1.99
N VAL A 99 -8.27 5.33 2.53
CA VAL A 99 -8.09 3.89 2.31
C VAL A 99 -7.75 3.19 3.63
N VAL A 100 -8.53 2.20 4.02
CA VAL A 100 -8.24 1.33 5.18
C VAL A 100 -7.86 -0.06 4.68
N CYS A 101 -6.75 -0.57 5.17
CA CYS A 101 -6.16 -1.83 4.80
C CYS A 101 -6.23 -2.79 5.99
N LEU A 102 -7.00 -3.86 5.84
CA LEU A 102 -7.18 -4.91 6.82
C LEU A 102 -6.21 -6.06 6.53
N THR A 103 -5.39 -6.40 7.51
CA THR A 103 -4.29 -7.35 7.33
C THR A 103 -4.41 -8.51 8.29
N ASN A 104 -4.44 -9.74 7.77
CA ASN A 104 -4.31 -10.92 8.60
C ASN A 104 -2.85 -11.16 8.95
N ILE A 105 -2.50 -11.06 10.23
CA ILE A 105 -1.16 -11.38 10.74
C ILE A 105 -0.98 -12.90 10.84
N GLY A 106 -2.08 -13.62 11.08
CA GLY A 106 -2.12 -15.05 11.36
C GLY A 106 -2.56 -15.32 12.80
N LYS A 107 -1.92 -16.30 13.43
CA LYS A 107 -2.27 -16.72 14.78
C LYS A 107 -1.86 -15.69 15.81
N ASP A 108 -2.76 -15.37 16.72
CA ASP A 108 -2.43 -14.67 17.96
C ASP A 108 -1.69 -15.64 18.88
N SER A 109 -0.39 -15.81 18.63
CA SER A 109 0.53 -16.49 19.53
C SER A 109 1.43 -15.46 20.17
N ALA A 110 1.51 -15.50 21.51
CA ALA A 110 2.59 -14.84 22.25
C ALA A 110 3.95 -15.18 21.60
N GLU A 111 4.92 -14.27 21.74
CA GLU A 111 6.28 -14.42 21.21
C GLU A 111 6.78 -15.85 21.34
N LYS A 112 6.82 -16.54 20.20
CA LYS A 112 7.23 -17.94 20.13
C LYS A 112 8.49 -18.01 19.29
N TYR A 113 9.59 -18.31 19.96
CA TYR A 113 10.80 -18.72 19.28
C TYR A 113 10.56 -20.13 18.70
N SER A 114 10.75 -20.29 17.40
CA SER A 114 10.74 -21.59 16.75
C SER A 114 12.16 -22.12 16.73
N GLU A 115 12.44 -23.19 17.48
CA GLU A 115 13.76 -23.84 17.46
C GLU A 115 14.10 -24.41 16.09
N LEU A 116 13.10 -24.86 15.33
CA LEU A 116 13.32 -25.42 14.00
C LEU A 116 13.74 -24.37 12.97
N GLU A 117 13.16 -23.17 13.07
CA GLU A 117 13.40 -22.07 12.13
C GLU A 117 14.42 -21.05 12.65
N GLU A 118 14.86 -21.22 13.90
CA GLU A 118 15.74 -20.31 14.64
C GLU A 118 15.30 -18.84 14.61
N VAL A 119 13.98 -18.60 14.55
CA VAL A 119 13.38 -17.26 14.47
C VAL A 119 12.17 -17.12 15.37
N TYR A 120 11.91 -15.87 15.77
CA TYR A 120 10.66 -15.47 16.39
C TYR A 120 9.57 -15.38 15.32
N THR A 121 8.72 -16.40 15.23
CA THR A 121 7.75 -16.54 14.14
C THR A 121 6.73 -15.42 14.15
N ASN A 122 6.28 -14.97 15.33
CA ASN A 122 5.32 -13.88 15.44
C ASN A 122 5.87 -12.56 14.87
N ARG A 123 7.14 -12.23 15.14
CA ARG A 123 7.79 -11.01 14.63
C ARG A 123 7.91 -11.07 13.10
N GLU A 124 8.26 -12.23 12.57
CA GLU A 124 8.35 -12.44 11.12
C GLU A 124 6.97 -12.38 10.44
N ASP A 125 5.95 -12.89 11.11
CA ASP A 125 4.57 -12.84 10.63
C ASP A 125 4.05 -11.41 10.55
N ILE A 126 4.33 -10.59 11.56
CA ILE A 126 4.04 -9.15 11.57
C ILE A 126 4.78 -8.47 10.41
N ARG A 127 6.10 -8.64 10.30
CA ARG A 127 6.90 -8.03 9.22
C ARG A 127 6.36 -8.38 7.84
N SER A 128 6.11 -9.66 7.59
CA SER A 128 5.65 -10.17 6.30
C SER A 128 4.25 -9.64 5.95
N SER A 129 3.35 -9.61 6.93
CA SER A 129 1.96 -9.18 6.73
C SER A 129 1.88 -7.67 6.50
N ILE A 130 2.59 -6.87 7.30
CA ILE A 130 2.70 -5.42 7.08
C ILE A 130 3.38 -5.12 5.74
N SER A 131 4.43 -5.86 5.38
CA SER A 131 5.10 -5.70 4.08
C SER A 131 4.16 -5.88 2.89
N LYS A 132 3.29 -6.90 2.94
CA LYS A 132 2.27 -7.12 1.90
C LYS A 132 1.26 -5.99 1.85
N SER A 133 0.89 -5.45 3.00
CA SER A 133 -0.07 -4.34 3.14
C SER A 133 0.46 -3.06 2.52
N ILE A 134 1.71 -2.67 2.83
CA ILE A 134 2.36 -1.50 2.25
C ILE A 134 2.49 -1.62 0.74
N ARG A 135 2.86 -2.80 0.23
CA ARG A 135 2.92 -3.02 -1.22
C ARG A 135 1.57 -2.91 -1.90
N ALA A 136 0.51 -3.45 -1.29
CA ALA A 136 -0.85 -3.35 -1.81
C ALA A 136 -1.33 -1.88 -1.82
N LEU A 137 -0.96 -1.10 -0.81
CA LEU A 137 -1.27 0.33 -0.72
C LEU A 137 -0.46 1.19 -1.69
N ALA A 138 0.80 0.83 -1.98
CA ALA A 138 1.62 1.53 -2.97
C ALA A 138 0.98 1.54 -4.37
N GLU A 139 0.16 0.53 -4.70
CA GLU A 139 -0.60 0.47 -5.95
C GLU A 139 -1.80 1.43 -5.98
N GLN A 140 -2.21 1.97 -4.83
CA GLN A 140 -3.38 2.86 -4.67
C GLN A 140 -3.03 4.36 -4.70
N SER A 141 -1.78 4.71 -5.01
CA SER A 141 -1.30 6.11 -5.07
C SER A 141 -1.52 6.90 -3.77
N VAL A 142 -1.34 6.24 -2.62
CA VAL A 142 -1.40 6.88 -1.30
C VAL A 142 -0.07 7.60 -1.01
N SER A 143 -0.14 8.77 -0.37
CA SER A 143 1.05 9.54 -0.01
C SER A 143 1.51 9.28 1.43
N HIS A 144 0.57 8.91 2.31
CA HIS A 144 0.81 8.73 3.72
C HIS A 144 0.10 7.46 4.22
N VAL A 145 0.78 6.65 5.03
CA VAL A 145 0.23 5.43 5.62
C VAL A 145 0.52 5.42 7.12
N ALA A 146 -0.54 5.40 7.92
CA ALA A 146 -0.46 5.09 9.35
C ALA A 146 -0.53 3.56 9.54
N VAL A 147 0.32 2.99 10.39
CA VAL A 147 0.47 1.54 10.55
C VAL A 147 0.23 1.11 11.98
N ASP A 148 -0.65 0.12 12.18
CA ASP A 148 -0.86 -0.51 13.46
C ASP A 148 0.41 -1.25 13.96
N SER A 149 0.74 -1.06 15.23
CA SER A 149 1.85 -1.73 15.90
C SER A 149 1.70 -3.25 16.00
N CYS A 150 0.51 -3.80 15.82
CA CYS A 150 0.29 -5.26 15.76
C CYS A 150 0.91 -6.05 16.94
N GLY A 151 1.03 -5.41 18.11
CA GLY A 151 1.65 -5.98 19.31
C GLY A 151 3.19 -5.88 19.37
N ASP A 152 3.89 -5.64 18.27
CA ASP A 152 5.33 -5.39 18.21
C ASP A 152 5.61 -4.17 17.28
N PRO A 153 5.72 -2.96 17.86
CA PRO A 153 5.99 -1.74 17.08
C PRO A 153 7.26 -1.82 16.23
N GLN A 154 8.30 -2.49 16.73
CA GLN A 154 9.57 -2.60 16.03
C GLN A 154 9.41 -3.47 14.79
N ALA A 155 8.79 -4.65 14.92
CA ALA A 155 8.55 -5.55 13.78
C ALA A 155 7.62 -4.92 12.73
N SER A 156 6.58 -4.20 13.16
CA SER A 156 5.70 -3.46 12.24
C SER A 156 6.47 -2.38 11.47
N ALA A 157 7.29 -1.58 12.15
CA ALA A 157 8.11 -0.54 11.53
C ALA A 157 9.09 -1.14 10.51
N GLU A 158 9.79 -2.22 10.89
CA GLU A 158 10.74 -2.91 10.02
C GLU A 158 10.07 -3.41 8.74
N GLY A 159 8.94 -4.12 8.87
CA GLY A 159 8.17 -4.61 7.71
C GLY A 159 7.70 -3.47 6.81
N ALA A 160 7.25 -2.36 7.40
CA ALA A 160 6.75 -1.23 6.64
C ALA A 160 7.87 -0.51 5.85
N VAL A 161 8.98 -0.20 6.51
CA VAL A 161 10.11 0.53 5.91
C VAL A 161 10.86 -0.32 4.88
N LEU A 162 11.08 -1.61 5.15
CA LEU A 162 11.78 -2.51 4.22
C LEU A 162 10.99 -2.76 2.92
N SER A 163 9.65 -2.80 3.02
CA SER A 163 8.76 -3.04 1.88
C SER A 163 8.51 -1.81 1.02
N ASN A 164 8.58 -0.61 1.62
CA ASN A 164 8.49 0.68 0.93
C ASN A 164 9.77 1.00 0.12
N TYR A 165 10.90 0.40 0.47
CA TYR A 165 12.16 0.65 -0.23
C TYR A 165 12.16 0.12 -1.67
N ALA A 166 12.60 0.97 -2.59
CA ALA A 166 12.90 0.62 -3.96
C ALA A 166 14.17 1.35 -4.43
N PHE A 167 15.07 0.61 -5.10
CA PHE A 167 16.18 1.23 -5.82
C PHE A 167 15.70 1.71 -7.18
N ASP A 168 15.60 3.03 -7.35
CA ASP A 168 15.11 3.67 -8.57
C ASP A 168 15.90 4.93 -8.95
N GLU A 169 17.10 5.10 -8.39
CA GLU A 169 17.98 6.25 -8.63
C GLU A 169 18.26 6.49 -10.11
N PHE A 170 18.50 5.40 -10.87
CA PHE A 170 18.77 5.43 -12.30
C PHE A 170 17.54 5.19 -13.19
N LYS A 171 16.33 5.18 -12.63
CA LYS A 171 15.09 4.98 -13.41
C LYS A 171 14.48 6.32 -13.79
N THR A 172 14.01 6.42 -15.04
CA THR A 172 13.28 7.60 -15.54
C THR A 172 11.96 7.83 -14.79
N VAL A 173 11.27 6.74 -14.45
CA VAL A 173 10.05 6.76 -13.65
C VAL A 173 10.40 6.22 -12.26
N LYS A 174 10.29 7.09 -11.27
CA LYS A 174 10.52 6.76 -9.86
C LYS A 174 9.23 6.25 -9.24
N LYS A 175 9.34 5.38 -8.24
CA LYS A 175 8.20 5.00 -7.42
C LYS A 175 7.93 6.14 -6.45
N ASP A 176 6.65 6.44 -6.26
CA ASP A 176 6.25 7.39 -5.24
C ASP A 176 6.65 6.84 -3.86
N LYS A 177 7.42 7.63 -3.11
CA LYS A 177 7.75 7.30 -1.73
C LYS A 177 6.52 7.60 -0.88
N VAL A 178 6.07 6.58 -0.15
CA VAL A 178 5.00 6.69 0.82
C VAL A 178 5.60 7.08 2.17
N GLU A 179 5.06 8.09 2.83
CA GLU A 179 5.39 8.42 4.20
C GLU A 179 4.72 7.43 5.15
N ILE A 180 5.45 6.88 6.12
CA ILE A 180 4.96 5.85 7.03
C ILE A 180 5.08 6.33 8.47
N THR A 181 3.98 6.26 9.21
CA THR A 181 3.92 6.65 10.63
C THR A 181 3.24 5.57 11.48
N PRO A 182 3.53 5.48 12.78
CA PRO A 182 2.80 4.58 13.67
C PRO A 182 1.39 5.11 13.94
N TYR A 183 0.40 4.21 13.97
CA TYR A 183 -0.98 4.52 14.32
C TYR A 183 -1.23 4.36 15.83
N GLU A 184 -1.70 5.43 16.50
CA GLU A 184 -2.12 5.48 17.91
C GLU A 184 -1.18 4.71 18.89
N ILE A 185 0.13 4.90 18.74
CA ILE A 185 1.13 4.28 19.62
C ILE A 185 1.30 5.07 20.93
N ALA A 186 1.54 4.36 22.04
CA ALA A 186 1.88 4.99 23.30
C ALA A 186 3.33 5.49 23.31
N ASP A 187 3.62 6.57 24.04
CA ASP A 187 4.95 7.21 24.05
C ASP A 187 6.09 6.25 24.42
N ASN A 188 5.83 5.32 25.35
CA ASN A 188 6.81 4.32 25.75
C ASN A 188 7.15 3.30 24.64
N ALA A 189 6.23 3.08 23.72
CA ALA A 189 6.37 2.15 22.59
C ALA A 189 6.89 2.85 21.32
N LEU A 190 6.85 4.19 21.27
CA LEU A 190 7.40 4.98 20.15
C LEU A 190 8.91 4.72 19.96
N THR A 191 9.65 4.57 21.05
CA THR A 191 11.08 4.22 21.01
C THR A 191 11.37 2.89 20.29
N GLN A 192 10.48 1.90 20.43
CA GLN A 192 10.61 0.61 19.73
C GLN A 192 10.30 0.75 18.24
N TRP A 193 9.31 1.56 17.88
CA TRP A 193 9.02 1.90 16.49
C TRP A 193 10.24 2.57 15.82
N ASP A 194 10.77 3.63 16.45
CA ASP A 194 11.93 4.37 15.94
C ASP A 194 13.18 3.50 15.80
N CYS A 195 13.37 2.56 16.74
CA CYS A 195 14.40 1.54 16.64
C CYS A 195 14.20 0.67 15.38
N GLY A 196 12.98 0.21 15.11
CA GLY A 196 12.66 -0.59 13.94
C GLY A 196 12.86 0.18 12.62
N VAL A 197 12.50 1.47 12.58
CA VAL A 197 12.81 2.35 11.45
C VAL A 197 14.32 2.43 11.23
N THR A 198 15.08 2.71 12.28
CA THR A 198 16.55 2.83 12.21
C THR A 198 17.21 1.56 11.69
N VAL A 199 16.80 0.40 12.19
CA VAL A 199 17.32 -0.91 11.75
C VAL A 199 16.99 -1.17 10.27
N ALA A 200 15.76 -0.92 9.86
CA ALA A 200 15.34 -1.10 8.48
C ALA A 200 16.03 -0.14 7.51
N GLU A 201 16.25 1.11 7.91
CA GLU A 201 17.01 2.10 7.13
C GLU A 201 18.47 1.70 6.99
N ALA A 202 19.11 1.22 8.05
CA ALA A 202 20.48 0.71 7.99
C ALA A 202 20.60 -0.49 7.03
N GLN A 203 19.62 -1.39 7.04
CA GLN A 203 19.57 -2.49 6.08
C GLN A 203 19.33 -2.00 4.64
N ASN A 204 18.45 -1.03 4.44
CA ASN A 204 18.20 -0.43 3.12
C ASN A 204 19.42 0.32 2.59
N PHE A 205 20.19 0.99 3.46
CA PHE A 205 21.47 1.59 3.11
C PHE A 205 22.47 0.52 2.64
N SER A 206 22.52 -0.62 3.33
CA SER A 206 23.33 -1.77 2.89
C SER A 206 22.87 -2.31 1.54
N ARG A 207 21.55 -2.37 1.28
CA ARG A 207 20.99 -2.75 -0.04
C ARG A 207 21.39 -1.76 -1.13
N TRP A 208 21.43 -0.47 -0.83
CA TRP A 208 21.91 0.57 -1.74
C TRP A 208 23.39 0.36 -2.08
N LEU A 209 24.26 0.18 -1.08
CA LEU A 209 25.70 -0.06 -1.27
C LEU A 209 26.01 -1.28 -2.14
N VAL A 210 25.29 -2.39 -1.94
CA VAL A 210 25.49 -3.62 -2.73
C VAL A 210 25.11 -3.40 -4.20
N VAL A 211 24.05 -2.65 -4.45
CA VAL A 211 23.61 -2.35 -5.82
C VAL A 211 24.57 -1.37 -6.51
N ASP A 212 25.01 -0.33 -5.81
CA ASP A 212 25.97 0.67 -6.34
C ASP A 212 27.32 0.04 -6.71
N ASN A 213 27.88 -0.80 -5.81
CA ASN A 213 29.16 -1.48 -6.07
C ASN A 213 29.13 -2.49 -7.22
N SER A 214 27.95 -2.94 -7.66
CA SER A 214 27.82 -3.82 -8.83
C SER A 214 27.89 -3.07 -10.17
N ALA A 215 27.76 -1.74 -10.15
CA ALA A 215 27.74 -0.91 -11.36
C ALA A 215 29.13 -0.50 -11.86
N SER A 216 30.22 -0.87 -11.18
CA SER A 216 31.60 -0.62 -11.60
C SER A 216 32.35 -1.89 -11.97
N LEU A 217 32.08 -2.45 -13.16
CA LEU A 217 33.13 -3.00 -14.04
C LEU A 217 32.70 -2.89 -15.52
N PRO A 218 32.79 -1.70 -16.12
CA PRO A 218 33.01 -1.63 -17.56
C PRO A 218 34.45 -2.08 -17.86
N THR A 219 34.61 -3.28 -18.43
CA THR A 219 35.83 -3.70 -19.16
C THR A 219 35.86 -3.08 -20.54
#